data_AF-F7PFX2-F1
#
_entry.id   AF-F7PFX2-F1
#
_cell.length_a   1.000
_cell.length_b   1.000
_cell.length_c   1.000
_cell.angle_alpha   90.00
_cell.angle_beta   90.00
_cell.angle_gamma   90.00
#
_symmetry.space_group_name_H-M   'P 1'
#
loop_
_entity.id
_entity.type
_entity.pdbx_description
1 polymer ?
#
loop_
_entity_poly.entity_id
_entity_poly.type
_entity_poly.pdbx_seq_one_letter_code
_entity_poly.pdbx_strand_id
1 'polypeptide(L)' 'MSGSGSGHSEDTACEGWENAEGAIQSGRSYVHTFETTGEHEYVCIPHEAVGMAGTLIVE' A
#
# COMPACT_ATOMS: atom_id res chain seq x y z
N MET A 1 23.44 -9.55 2.49
CA MET A 1 22.61 -9.98 1.34
C MET A 1 21.85 -8.77 0.90
N SER A 2 22.26 -8.18 -0.23
CA SER A 2 21.68 -6.95 -0.77
C SER A 2 20.36 -7.31 -1.46
N GLY A 3 19.24 -6.84 -0.92
CA GLY A 3 17.92 -6.96 -1.52
C GLY A 3 17.28 -5.57 -1.54
N SER A 4 16.97 -5.08 -2.73
CA SER A 4 16.32 -3.80 -3.00
C SER A 4 14.93 -3.74 -2.35
N GLY A 5 14.84 -3.23 -1.13
CA GLY A 5 13.55 -2.95 -0.49
C GLY A 5 12.90 -1.73 -1.14
N SER A 6 11.93 -1.96 -2.03
CA SER A 6 10.90 -0.96 -2.28
C SER A 6 10.21 -0.66 -0.93
N GLY A 7 10.30 0.58 -0.46
CA GLY A 7 9.84 1.01 0.88
C GLY A 7 8.32 0.91 1.06
N HIS A 8 7.82 -0.31 1.19
CA HIS A 8 6.41 -0.62 1.39
C HIS A 8 6.15 -1.02 2.86
N SER A 9 6.47 -0.11 3.79
CA SER A 9 5.96 -0.19 5.15
C SER A 9 4.80 0.77 5.33
N GLU A 10 3.95 0.49 6.32
CA GLU A 10 2.90 1.41 6.75
C GLU A 10 3.48 2.77 7.14
N ASP A 11 4.59 2.80 7.91
CA ASP A 11 5.26 4.03 8.30
C ASP A 11 5.65 4.90 7.10
N THR A 12 6.30 4.32 6.09
CA THR A 12 6.71 5.05 4.87
C THR A 12 5.49 5.50 4.07
N ALA A 13 4.42 4.71 4.02
CA ALA A 13 3.19 5.11 3.35
C ALA A 13 2.50 6.29 4.06
N CYS A 14 2.47 6.30 5.40
CA CYS A 14 1.94 7.37 6.23
C CYS A 14 2.75 8.67 6.08
N GLU A 15 4.08 8.59 6.14
CA GLU A 15 4.97 9.74 5.89
C GLU A 15 4.81 10.29 4.46
N GLY A 16 4.69 9.40 3.46
CA GLY A 16 4.45 9.77 2.08
C GLY A 16 3.11 10.49 1.88
N TRP A 17 2.06 10.06 2.57
CA TRP A 17 0.74 10.69 2.49
C TRP A 17 0.75 12.16 2.89
N GLU A 18 1.56 12.57 3.87
CA GLU A 18 1.73 13.98 4.25
C GLU A 18 2.20 14.85 3.08
N ASN A 19 2.89 14.24 2.11
CA ASN A 19 3.39 14.86 0.88
C ASN A 19 2.54 14.50 -0.36
N ALA A 20 1.33 13.98 -0.15
CA ALA A 20 0.40 13.48 -1.17
C ALA A 20 0.95 12.32 -2.04
N GLU A 21 1.96 11.60 -1.55
CA GLU A 21 2.44 10.38 -2.19
C GLU A 21 1.41 9.25 -1.99
N GLY A 22 1.27 8.38 -3.00
CA GLY A 22 0.26 7.33 -2.99
C GLY A 22 -1.18 7.79 -3.26
N ALA A 23 -1.43 9.10 -3.43
CA ALA A 23 -2.74 9.62 -3.79
C ALA A 23 -3.13 9.26 -5.24
N ILE A 24 -4.17 8.43 -5.40
CA ILE A 24 -4.71 8.06 -6.71
C ILE A 24 -5.98 8.88 -6.97
N GLN A 25 -5.92 9.79 -7.94
CA GLN A 25 -7.06 10.62 -8.33
C GLN A 25 -8.13 9.82 -9.08
N SER A 26 -9.36 10.33 -9.09
CA SER A 26 -10.47 9.75 -9.84
C SER A 26 -10.10 9.50 -11.32
N GLY A 27 -10.41 8.30 -11.81
CA GLY A 27 -10.06 7.88 -13.17
C GLY A 27 -8.60 7.48 -13.38
N ARG A 28 -7.79 7.45 -12.32
CA ARG A 28 -6.42 6.90 -12.33
C ARG A 28 -6.41 5.51 -11.72
N SER A 29 -5.40 4.73 -12.08
CA SER A 29 -5.19 3.37 -11.59
C SER A 29 -3.73 3.17 -11.21
N TYR A 30 -3.50 2.29 -10.24
CA TYR A 30 -2.19 1.78 -9.86
C TYR A 30 -2.18 0.25 -10.00
N VAL A 31 -1.02 -0.33 -10.28
CA VAL A 31 -0.83 -1.77 -10.45
C VAL A 31 0.36 -2.19 -9.61
N HIS A 32 0.20 -3.28 -8.88
CA HIS A 32 1.24 -3.94 -8.09
C HIS A 32 1.24 -5.44 -8.39
N THR A 33 2.44 -6.02 -8.48
CA THR A 33 2.63 -7.47 -8.56
C THR A 33 3.22 -7.95 -7.24
N PHE A 34 2.58 -8.91 -6.61
CA PHE A 34 3.09 -9.54 -5.40
C PHE A 34 4.07 -10.65 -5.78
N GLU A 35 5.28 -10.60 -5.23
CA GLU A 35 6.34 -11.58 -5.50
C GLU A 35 6.37 -12.72 -4.47
N THR A 36 5.60 -12.59 -3.38
CA THR A 36 5.58 -13.57 -2.28
C THR A 36 4.16 -14.02 -1.96
N THR A 37 4.00 -15.33 -1.79
CA THR A 37 2.78 -15.95 -1.26
C THR A 37 2.55 -15.52 0.19
N GLY A 38 1.30 -15.42 0.61
CA GLY A 38 0.90 -15.06 1.97
C GLY A 38 -0.19 -13.99 2.00
N GLU A 39 -0.45 -13.51 3.20
CA GLU A 39 -1.38 -12.41 3.46
C GLU A 39 -0.66 -11.07 3.33
N HIS A 40 -1.28 -10.14 2.60
CA HIS A 40 -0.80 -8.77 2.42
C HIS A 40 -1.90 -7.81 2.85
N GLU A 41 -1.66 -7.04 3.90
CA GLU A 41 -2.62 -6.07 4.42
C GLU A 41 -2.65 -4.81 3.53
N TYR A 42 -3.84 -4.26 3.37
CA TYR A 42 -4.11 -3.05 2.60
C TYR A 42 -4.90 -2.07 3.47
N VAL A 43 -4.49 -0.81 3.44
CA VAL A 43 -5.22 0.31 4.04
C VAL A 43 -5.19 1.51 3.11
N CYS A 44 -6.33 2.20 3.00
CA CYS A 44 -6.37 3.54 2.43
C CYS A 44 -6.22 4.55 3.57
N ILE A 45 -5.04 5.15 3.71
CA ILE A 45 -4.67 6.06 4.81
C ILE A 45 -5.76 7.11 5.13
N PRO A 46 -6.30 7.91 4.18
CA PRO A 46 -7.32 8.90 4.51
C PRO A 46 -8.68 8.31 4.93
N HIS A 47 -8.92 7.02 4.68
CA HIS A 47 -10.21 6.36 4.88
C HIS A 47 -10.12 5.15 5.83
N GLU A 48 -9.00 4.97 6.53
CA GLU A 48 -8.80 3.88 7.48
C GLU A 48 -9.86 3.93 8.59
N ALA A 49 -10.05 5.12 9.19
CA ALA A 49 -10.99 5.33 10.28
C ALA A 49 -12.45 5.02 9.90
N VAL A 50 -12.77 4.97 8.60
CA VAL A 50 -14.10 4.60 8.09
C VAL A 50 -14.13 3.20 7.46
N GLY A 51 -13.07 2.41 7.67
CA GLY A 51 -13.02 0.98 7.35
C GLY A 51 -12.54 0.64 5.95
N MET A 52 -11.84 1.54 5.25
CA MET A 52 -11.25 1.22 3.95
C MET A 52 -9.92 0.47 4.13
N ALA A 53 -10.04 -0.77 4.59
CA ALA A 53 -8.95 -1.71 4.78
C ALA A 53 -9.33 -3.09 4.22
N GLY A 54 -8.35 -3.93 3.96
CA GLY A 54 -8.55 -5.29 3.47
C GLY A 54 -7.28 -6.13 3.50
N THR A 55 -7.42 -7.39 3.13
CA THR A 55 -6.29 -8.33 3.06
C THR A 55 -6.32 -9.03 1.71
N LEU A 56 -5.19 -9.05 1.02
CA LEU A 56 -4.98 -9.83 -0.19
C LEU A 56 -4.29 -11.14 0.18
N ILE A 57 -4.84 -12.27 -0.27
CA ILE A 57 -4.22 -13.59 -0.10
C ILE A 57 -3.60 -13.98 -1.44
N VAL A 58 -2.28 -14.22 -1.44
CA VAL A 58 -1.51 -14.63 -2.61
C VAL A 58 -1.05 -16.08 -2.41
N GLU A 59 -1.33 -16.94 -3.38
CA GLU A 59 -1.06 -18.39 -3.36
C GLU A 59 0.01 -18.82 -4.37
#